data_AF-A0AAU1LUQ5-F1
#
_entry.id   AF-A0AAU1LUQ5-F1
#
_cell.length_a   1.000
_cell.length_b   1.000
_cell.length_c   1.000
_cell.angle_alpha   90.00
_cell.angle_beta   90.00
_cell.angle_gamma   90.00
#
_symmetry.space_group_name_H-M   'P 1'
#
loop_
_entity.id
_entity.type
_entity.pdbx_description
1 polymer ?
#
loop_
_entity_poly.entity_id
_entity_poly.type
_entity_poly.pdbx_seq_one_letter_code
_entity_poly.pdbx_strand_id
1 'polypeptide(L)'
;MSQGDERGYGGNEPGRTDDAYSTLGGTRQTRTRLPGGDDDGYGRRPARSSRSLIMVVGVVVLLIAAIAFANQGGGRGSDGGSEKKPDAAGAGPTAATGTKPVQGKNGTIASGFAHDEQGAQSAAANYAVALGSADMFEKTKRDGILQATHDPAVVAALQTDMGQAYTPDFLANVGLNEDGSTPNGLTFVSRTIPVGTKVTAQGTDAATVEVWCTGLVGMAGEGSTKPVTATWFTITEKLKWVGDDWKIESSSQAEGPTPVNGDNRASTADDIAGAVQGYGGFTYAR
;
A
#
# COMPACT_ATOMS: atom_id res chain seq x y z
N MET A 1 -60.40 -57.65 39.41
CA MET A 1 -60.04 -59.03 39.80
C MET A 1 -58.51 -59.06 39.75
N SER A 2 -57.82 -58.78 40.85
CA SER A 2 -57.41 -59.67 41.96
C SER A 2 -56.45 -60.80 41.55
N GLN A 3 -55.50 -61.04 42.46
CA GLN A 3 -54.50 -62.11 42.56
C GLN A 3 -53.24 -61.86 41.71
N GLY A 4 -52.02 -61.82 42.25
CA GLY A 4 -51.47 -62.49 43.44
C GLY A 4 -50.13 -63.07 42.97
N ASP A 5 -49.02 -62.77 43.66
CA ASP A 5 -48.29 -63.74 44.50
C ASP A 5 -47.48 -64.73 43.61
N GLU A 6 -46.19 -65.01 43.77
CA GLU A 6 -45.43 -65.25 45.00
C GLU A 6 -43.93 -65.47 44.65
N ARG A 7 -43.14 -65.65 45.70
CA ARG A 7 -41.67 -65.60 45.76
C ARG A 7 -41.01 -66.95 45.44
N GLY A 8 -39.71 -66.92 45.14
CA GLY A 8 -38.86 -68.13 45.17
C GLY A 8 -37.36 -67.81 45.13
N TYR A 9 -36.73 -67.87 46.30
CA TYR A 9 -35.30 -67.66 46.57
C TYR A 9 -34.46 -68.93 46.28
N GLY A 10 -33.20 -68.74 45.87
CA GLY A 10 -32.12 -69.74 45.87
C GLY A 10 -31.21 -69.52 44.66
N GLY A 11 -29.93 -69.16 44.76
CA GLY A 11 -28.93 -69.36 45.80
C GLY A 11 -27.78 -70.19 45.22
N ASN A 12 -26.82 -69.55 44.54
CA ASN A 12 -25.39 -69.93 44.50
C ASN A 12 -24.60 -69.03 43.52
N GLU A 13 -23.72 -68.20 44.08
CA GLU A 13 -22.43 -67.80 43.48
C GLU A 13 -21.36 -68.75 44.08
N PRO A 14 -20.14 -68.95 43.49
CA PRO A 14 -19.33 -67.89 42.87
C PRO A 14 -18.46 -68.29 41.67
N GLY A 15 -18.04 -67.29 40.87
CA GLY A 15 -16.99 -67.47 39.88
C GLY A 15 -16.73 -66.25 39.01
N ARG A 16 -15.68 -65.48 39.38
CA ARG A 16 -14.74 -64.70 38.53
C ARG A 16 -14.80 -65.03 37.03
N THR A 17 -14.70 -64.14 36.06
CA THR A 17 -13.89 -62.91 35.90
C THR A 17 -14.42 -62.15 34.67
N ASP A 18 -14.36 -60.83 34.73
CA ASP A 18 -14.04 -59.87 33.65
C ASP A 18 -14.51 -60.21 32.22
N ASP A 19 -15.52 -59.48 31.74
CA ASP A 19 -15.44 -58.74 30.47
C ASP A 19 -16.68 -57.84 30.29
N ALA A 20 -16.43 -56.53 30.32
CA ALA A 20 -17.44 -55.50 30.19
C ALA A 20 -17.86 -55.31 28.72
N TYR A 21 -19.10 -55.67 28.43
CA TYR A 21 -19.84 -55.15 27.28
C TYR A 21 -19.97 -53.62 27.35
N SER A 22 -20.13 -53.03 26.16
CA SER A 22 -20.92 -51.81 25.91
C SER A 22 -20.28 -50.47 26.36
N THR A 23 -20.37 -49.35 25.64
CA THR A 23 -21.17 -48.93 24.49
C THR A 23 -20.67 -47.53 24.08
N LEU A 24 -20.80 -47.22 22.78
CA LEU A 24 -21.37 -45.99 22.22
C LEU A 24 -21.23 -44.65 22.99
N GLY A 25 -20.60 -43.66 22.32
CA GLY A 25 -21.04 -42.26 22.31
C GLY A 25 -20.56 -41.36 23.46
N GLY A 26 -19.65 -40.43 23.14
CA GLY A 26 -19.29 -39.35 24.06
C GLY A 26 -18.41 -38.30 23.38
N THR A 27 -18.96 -37.11 23.22
CA THR A 27 -18.38 -35.92 22.59
C THR A 27 -17.00 -35.53 23.16
N ARG A 28 -16.02 -35.30 22.27
CA ARG A 28 -14.73 -34.69 22.63
C ARG A 28 -14.92 -33.19 22.87
N GLN A 29 -15.36 -32.84 24.06
CA GLN A 29 -15.30 -31.48 24.59
C GLN A 29 -13.88 -31.25 25.12
N THR A 30 -13.05 -30.51 24.38
CA THR A 30 -11.77 -30.02 24.91
C THR A 30 -12.05 -28.98 26.01
N ARG A 31 -11.88 -29.38 27.27
CA ARG A 31 -11.80 -28.48 28.42
C ARG A 31 -10.56 -27.61 28.29
N THR A 32 -10.73 -26.35 27.86
CA THR A 32 -9.72 -25.31 28.07
C THR A 32 -9.72 -24.98 29.57
N ARG A 33 -8.63 -25.31 30.28
CA ARG A 33 -8.41 -24.81 31.64
C ARG A 33 -7.94 -23.36 31.54
N LEU A 34 -8.70 -22.43 32.10
CA LEU A 34 -8.19 -21.11 32.50
C LEU A 34 -7.30 -21.28 33.74
N PRO A 35 -6.09 -20.71 33.78
CA PRO A 35 -5.42 -20.40 35.04
C PRO A 35 -6.09 -19.17 35.66
N GLY A 36 -6.81 -19.37 36.75
CA GLY A 36 -7.16 -18.31 37.69
C GLY A 36 -6.00 -18.09 38.65
N GLY A 37 -5.66 -16.83 38.85
CA GLY A 37 -4.70 -16.35 39.83
C GLY A 37 -4.93 -14.85 39.97
N ASP A 38 -5.77 -14.49 40.93
CA ASP A 38 -6.06 -13.12 41.34
C ASP A 38 -4.78 -12.48 41.90
N ASP A 39 -4.35 -11.36 41.32
CA ASP A 39 -3.64 -10.33 42.07
C ASP A 39 -4.00 -8.95 41.50
N ASP A 40 -4.38 -8.07 42.40
CA ASP A 40 -5.03 -6.79 42.16
C ASP A 40 -4.00 -5.74 41.71
N GLY A 41 -4.15 -5.25 40.47
CA GLY A 41 -3.29 -4.18 39.97
C GLY A 41 -3.91 -3.49 38.77
N TYR A 42 -4.79 -2.51 39.01
CA TYR A 42 -5.27 -1.59 37.97
C TYR A 42 -4.15 -0.65 37.49
N GLY A 43 -3.18 -1.19 36.77
CA GLY A 43 -2.23 -0.44 35.96
C GLY A 43 -2.91 -0.05 34.65
N ARG A 44 -3.55 1.12 34.61
CA ARG A 44 -4.02 1.74 33.38
C ARG A 44 -2.81 1.85 32.44
N ARG A 45 -2.74 1.01 31.40
CA ARG A 45 -1.75 1.15 30.33
C ARG A 45 -1.80 2.61 29.87
N PRO A 46 -0.69 3.37 29.87
CA PRO A 46 -0.73 4.71 29.31
C PRO A 46 -1.17 4.56 27.85
N ALA A 47 -2.27 5.22 27.50
CA ALA A 47 -2.68 5.34 26.12
C ALA A 47 -1.48 5.91 25.37
N ARG A 48 -0.84 5.09 24.52
CA ARG A 48 0.24 5.58 23.67
C ARG A 48 -0.39 6.70 22.84
N SER A 49 0.07 7.92 23.08
CA SER A 49 -0.35 9.08 22.32
C SER A 49 -0.03 8.82 20.85
N SER A 50 -1.07 8.61 20.04
CA SER A 50 -1.01 8.44 18.58
C SER A 50 -0.52 9.69 17.84
N ARG A 51 0.04 10.68 18.56
CA ARG A 51 0.47 11.97 18.03
C ARG A 51 1.78 11.90 17.23
N SER A 52 2.53 10.80 17.27
CA SER A 52 3.77 10.65 16.50
C SER A 52 3.65 9.89 15.18
N LEU A 53 2.51 9.27 14.88
CA LEU A 53 2.32 8.56 13.60
C LEU A 53 1.79 9.50 12.47
N ILE A 54 1.30 10.68 12.83
CA ILE A 54 0.65 11.61 11.89
C ILE A 54 1.67 12.41 11.05
N MET A 55 2.95 12.48 11.47
CA MET A 55 3.92 13.35 10.79
C MET A 55 4.57 12.76 9.52
N VAL A 56 4.53 11.44 9.32
CA VAL A 56 5.21 10.80 8.17
C VAL A 56 4.26 10.55 7.00
N VAL A 57 2.98 10.27 7.28
CA VAL A 57 1.94 10.07 6.24
C VAL A 57 1.65 11.37 5.48
N GLY A 58 1.84 12.54 6.11
CA GLY A 58 1.64 13.84 5.48
C GLY A 58 2.65 14.17 4.36
N VAL A 59 3.79 13.51 4.29
CA VAL A 59 4.91 13.89 3.39
C VAL A 59 4.61 13.54 1.93
N VAL A 60 4.08 12.34 1.65
CA VAL A 60 3.75 11.95 0.27
C VAL A 60 2.47 12.65 -0.22
N VAL A 61 1.49 12.83 0.68
CA VAL A 61 0.24 13.53 0.40
C VAL A 61 0.48 15.03 0.15
N LEU A 62 1.35 15.71 0.92
CA LEU A 62 1.64 17.14 0.73
C LEU A 62 2.42 17.41 -0.56
N LEU A 63 3.35 16.54 -0.93
CA LEU A 63 4.14 16.68 -2.16
C LEU A 63 3.28 16.62 -3.42
N ILE A 64 2.20 15.83 -3.41
CA ILE A 64 1.25 15.74 -4.53
C ILE A 64 0.09 16.75 -4.37
N ALA A 65 -0.32 17.11 -3.15
CA ALA A 65 -1.37 18.11 -2.93
C ALA A 65 -0.98 19.53 -3.40
N ALA A 66 0.31 19.88 -3.42
CA ALA A 66 0.78 21.12 -4.04
C ALA A 66 0.42 21.21 -5.54
N ILE A 67 0.42 20.06 -6.25
CA ILE A 67 0.03 19.94 -7.67
C ILE A 67 -1.48 20.23 -7.86
N ALA A 68 -2.32 19.92 -6.86
CA ALA A 68 -3.76 20.14 -6.95
C ALA A 68 -4.15 21.63 -6.82
N PHE A 69 -3.38 22.44 -6.09
CA PHE A 69 -3.71 23.85 -5.87
C PHE A 69 -3.29 24.79 -7.01
N ALA A 70 -2.32 24.40 -7.85
CA ALA A 70 -1.85 25.23 -8.96
C ALA A 70 -2.84 25.32 -10.13
N ASN A 71 -3.79 24.39 -10.27
CA ASN A 71 -4.74 24.34 -11.38
C ASN A 71 -6.16 24.85 -11.06
N GLN A 72 -6.42 25.37 -9.86
CA GLN A 72 -7.77 25.82 -9.49
C GLN A 72 -7.99 27.32 -9.75
N GLY A 73 -7.81 27.71 -11.01
CA GLY A 73 -8.18 29.03 -11.53
C GLY A 73 -9.50 29.00 -12.28
N GLY A 74 -10.60 29.30 -11.58
CA GLY A 74 -11.79 29.95 -12.15
C GLY A 74 -12.87 29.07 -12.79
N GLY A 75 -14.07 29.10 -12.20
CA GLY A 75 -15.30 28.66 -12.86
C GLY A 75 -16.47 28.38 -11.93
N ARG A 76 -17.17 29.44 -11.49
CA ARG A 76 -18.56 29.34 -11.00
C ARG A 76 -19.49 29.54 -12.20
N GLY A 77 -20.39 28.59 -12.41
CA GLY A 77 -21.46 28.64 -13.41
C GLY A 77 -22.24 27.33 -13.40
N SER A 78 -23.56 27.41 -13.52
CA SER A 78 -24.56 26.52 -12.92
C SER A 78 -25.18 25.46 -13.85
N ASP A 79 -25.71 24.43 -13.18
CA ASP A 79 -27.01 23.75 -13.38
C ASP A 79 -27.23 22.68 -14.47
N GLY A 80 -27.86 21.60 -14.00
CA GLY A 80 -28.95 20.84 -14.63
C GLY A 80 -28.79 20.23 -16.02
N GLY A 81 -28.51 18.92 -16.08
CA GLY A 81 -28.69 18.12 -17.30
C GLY A 81 -28.63 16.62 -17.05
N SER A 82 -29.79 15.99 -16.88
CA SER A 82 -29.96 14.54 -16.78
C SER A 82 -29.79 13.86 -18.15
N GLU A 83 -28.71 13.11 -18.37
CA GLU A 83 -28.58 12.24 -19.54
C GLU A 83 -27.95 10.87 -19.24
N LYS A 84 -28.33 9.92 -20.10
CA LYS A 84 -28.44 8.47 -19.89
C LYS A 84 -27.10 7.76 -19.67
N LYS A 85 -27.14 6.79 -18.76
CA LYS A 85 -26.09 5.83 -18.44
C LYS A 85 -25.84 4.89 -19.65
N PRO A 86 -24.64 4.84 -20.24
CA PRO A 86 -24.24 3.73 -21.09
C PRO A 86 -23.85 2.53 -20.23
N ASP A 87 -24.18 1.33 -20.68
CA ASP A 87 -23.87 0.08 -20.01
C ASP A 87 -22.36 -0.04 -19.74
N ALA A 88 -22.04 -0.31 -18.48
CA ALA A 88 -20.67 -0.48 -18.01
C ALA A 88 -20.03 -1.71 -18.64
N ALA A 89 -19.12 -1.50 -19.60
CA ALA A 89 -18.05 -2.46 -19.84
C ALA A 89 -17.21 -2.53 -18.56
N GLY A 90 -17.28 -3.66 -17.86
CA GLY A 90 -16.73 -3.80 -16.51
C GLY A 90 -15.23 -3.51 -16.45
N ALA A 91 -14.85 -2.59 -15.56
CA ALA A 91 -13.48 -2.45 -15.07
C ALA A 91 -13.09 -3.73 -14.32
N GLY A 92 -12.45 -4.66 -15.02
CA GLY A 92 -11.99 -5.93 -14.47
C GLY A 92 -10.67 -5.79 -13.69
N PRO A 93 -10.40 -6.67 -12.70
CA PRO A 93 -9.12 -6.75 -12.01
C PRO A 93 -7.93 -7.01 -12.96
N THR A 94 -6.74 -6.58 -12.56
CA THR A 94 -5.47 -6.79 -13.31
C THR A 94 -5.13 -8.28 -13.47
N ALA A 95 -5.26 -8.82 -14.68
CA ALA A 95 -4.72 -10.12 -15.08
C ALA A 95 -3.29 -9.98 -15.64
N ALA A 96 -2.44 -10.99 -15.44
CA ALA A 96 -1.10 -11.02 -16.04
C ALA A 96 -1.22 -11.16 -17.58
N THR A 97 -0.68 -10.21 -18.33
CA THR A 97 -0.90 -10.12 -19.80
C THR A 97 0.07 -10.95 -20.63
N GLY A 98 1.22 -11.37 -20.07
CA GLY A 98 2.20 -12.21 -20.77
C GLY A 98 2.96 -11.51 -21.91
N THR A 99 2.86 -10.18 -22.02
CA THR A 99 3.59 -9.37 -23.00
C THR A 99 5.03 -9.12 -22.56
N LYS A 100 5.91 -8.83 -23.52
CA LYS A 100 7.31 -8.51 -23.22
C LYS A 100 7.40 -7.12 -22.58
N PRO A 101 8.21 -6.94 -21.52
CA PRO A 101 8.52 -5.62 -21.00
C PRO A 101 9.00 -4.66 -22.08
N VAL A 102 8.57 -3.40 -21.97
CA VAL A 102 9.13 -2.33 -22.78
C VAL A 102 10.65 -2.35 -22.63
N GLN A 103 11.36 -2.28 -23.76
CA GLN A 103 12.82 -2.23 -23.77
C GLN A 103 13.35 -0.79 -23.73
N GLY A 104 12.48 0.17 -24.06
CA GLY A 104 12.78 1.60 -24.03
C GLY A 104 12.97 2.11 -22.60
N LYS A 105 13.87 3.08 -22.46
CA LYS A 105 14.06 3.82 -21.21
C LYS A 105 14.31 5.30 -21.50
N ASN A 106 13.81 6.16 -20.63
CA ASN A 106 14.25 7.53 -20.49
C ASN A 106 15.01 7.66 -19.16
N GLY A 107 16.34 7.56 -19.24
CA GLY A 107 17.19 7.35 -18.05
C GLY A 107 16.97 5.96 -17.45
N THR A 108 16.56 5.91 -16.18
CA THR A 108 16.25 4.65 -15.46
C THR A 108 14.79 4.26 -15.53
N ILE A 109 13.93 5.14 -16.06
CA ILE A 109 12.47 4.97 -16.11
C ILE A 109 12.08 4.30 -17.42
N ALA A 110 11.22 3.29 -17.34
CA ALA A 110 10.68 2.59 -18.50
C ALA A 110 9.90 3.55 -19.42
N SER A 111 10.03 3.37 -20.74
CA SER A 111 9.38 4.22 -21.75
C SER A 111 9.02 3.45 -23.02
N GLY A 112 8.17 4.04 -23.86
CA GLY A 112 7.72 3.43 -25.11
C GLY A 112 6.60 2.42 -24.87
N PHE A 113 5.67 2.78 -24.00
CA PHE A 113 4.50 1.97 -23.69
C PHE A 113 3.55 1.92 -24.90
N ALA A 114 2.78 0.84 -25.05
CA ALA A 114 1.82 0.74 -26.15
C ALA A 114 0.77 1.85 -26.10
N HIS A 115 0.35 2.35 -27.26
CA HIS A 115 -0.71 3.36 -27.36
C HIS A 115 -2.11 2.73 -27.19
N ASP A 116 -2.33 2.12 -26.04
CA ASP A 116 -3.59 1.49 -25.67
C ASP A 116 -3.81 1.56 -24.15
N GLU A 117 -4.94 1.01 -23.70
CA GLU A 117 -5.27 0.94 -22.27
C GLU A 117 -4.23 0.12 -21.46
N GLN A 118 -3.61 -0.88 -22.08
CA GLN A 118 -2.61 -1.71 -21.43
C GLN A 118 -1.33 -0.93 -21.15
N GLY A 119 -0.82 -0.24 -22.16
CA GLY A 119 0.32 0.66 -22.08
C GLY A 119 0.06 1.85 -21.15
N ALA A 120 -1.15 2.40 -21.12
CA ALA A 120 -1.48 3.50 -20.20
C ALA A 120 -1.32 3.11 -18.72
N GLN A 121 -1.84 1.95 -18.31
CA GLN A 121 -1.65 1.52 -16.91
C GLN A 121 -0.22 1.02 -16.65
N SER A 122 0.46 0.46 -17.66
CA SER A 122 1.89 0.16 -17.56
C SER A 122 2.71 1.43 -17.29
N ALA A 123 2.43 2.51 -18.03
CA ALA A 123 3.04 3.80 -17.82
C ALA A 123 2.76 4.32 -16.41
N ALA A 124 1.48 4.37 -16.00
CA ALA A 124 1.09 4.87 -14.69
C ALA A 124 1.76 4.14 -13.53
N ALA A 125 1.83 2.80 -13.59
CA ALA A 125 2.49 2.03 -12.54
C ALA A 125 3.99 2.33 -12.44
N ASN A 126 4.70 2.47 -13.57
CA ASN A 126 6.13 2.80 -13.57
C ASN A 126 6.39 4.25 -13.15
N TYR A 127 5.52 5.18 -13.52
CA TYR A 127 5.64 6.57 -13.13
C TYR A 127 5.37 6.75 -11.63
N ALA A 128 4.37 6.06 -11.06
CA ALA A 128 4.15 6.01 -9.62
C ALA A 128 5.38 5.54 -8.83
N VAL A 129 6.12 4.53 -9.33
CA VAL A 129 7.37 4.06 -8.73
C VAL A 129 8.44 5.15 -8.75
N ALA A 130 8.64 5.79 -9.90
CA ALA A 130 9.63 6.84 -10.06
C ALA A 130 9.33 8.06 -9.17
N LEU A 131 8.08 8.50 -9.14
CA LEU A 131 7.61 9.65 -8.36
C LEU A 131 7.59 9.43 -6.85
N GLY A 132 7.64 8.18 -6.38
CA GLY A 132 7.78 7.83 -4.97
C GLY A 132 9.13 7.23 -4.61
N SER A 133 10.15 7.51 -5.40
CA SER A 133 11.52 7.05 -5.15
C SER A 133 12.32 8.04 -4.31
N ALA A 134 13.37 7.56 -3.65
CA ALA A 134 14.33 8.41 -2.93
C ALA A 134 15.00 9.46 -3.84
N ASP A 135 15.08 9.20 -5.14
CA ASP A 135 15.65 10.12 -6.12
C ASP A 135 14.83 11.42 -6.27
N MET A 136 13.55 11.44 -5.88
CA MET A 136 12.74 12.66 -5.85
C MET A 136 13.21 13.69 -4.79
N PHE A 137 13.99 13.26 -3.80
CA PHE A 137 14.49 14.13 -2.74
C PHE A 137 15.80 14.83 -3.11
N GLU A 138 16.48 14.40 -4.17
CA GLU A 138 17.66 15.08 -4.73
C GLU A 138 17.21 15.89 -5.94
N LYS A 139 17.55 17.19 -5.97
CA LYS A 139 16.99 18.13 -6.96
C LYS A 139 17.28 17.72 -8.40
N THR A 140 18.52 17.39 -8.73
CA THR A 140 18.90 17.09 -10.12
C THR A 140 18.21 15.83 -10.61
N LYS A 141 18.15 14.79 -9.79
CA LYS A 141 17.43 13.55 -10.10
C LYS A 141 15.93 13.77 -10.19
N ARG A 142 15.32 14.50 -9.25
CA ARG A 142 13.90 14.88 -9.30
C ARG A 142 13.56 15.55 -10.63
N ASP A 143 14.33 16.56 -11.02
CA ASP A 143 14.09 17.31 -12.26
C ASP A 143 14.12 16.38 -13.49
N GLY A 144 15.03 15.40 -13.51
CA GLY A 144 15.10 14.36 -14.54
C GLY A 144 13.89 13.40 -14.53
N ILE A 145 13.41 12.98 -13.36
CA ILE A 145 12.19 12.17 -13.21
C ILE A 145 10.98 12.93 -13.77
N LEU A 146 10.83 14.21 -13.44
CA LEU A 146 9.73 15.04 -13.91
C LEU A 146 9.75 15.16 -15.45
N GLN A 147 10.92 15.41 -16.03
CA GLN A 147 11.11 15.45 -17.49
C GLN A 147 10.79 14.11 -18.19
N ALA A 148 11.11 12.99 -17.55
CA ALA A 148 10.90 11.68 -18.13
C ALA A 148 9.44 11.22 -18.10
N THR A 149 8.66 11.67 -17.12
CA THR A 149 7.33 11.14 -16.80
C THR A 149 6.18 12.06 -17.19
N HIS A 150 6.38 13.38 -17.18
CA HIS A 150 5.30 14.35 -17.40
C HIS A 150 5.28 14.90 -18.83
N ASP A 151 4.12 15.45 -19.25
CA ASP A 151 4.00 16.19 -20.50
C ASP A 151 5.00 17.35 -20.48
N PRO A 152 5.87 17.51 -21.49
CA PRO A 152 6.82 18.63 -21.56
C PRO A 152 6.18 20.00 -21.34
N ALA A 153 4.90 20.17 -21.68
CA ALA A 153 4.15 21.40 -21.47
C ALA A 153 3.98 21.79 -19.99
N VAL A 154 4.01 20.84 -19.05
CA VAL A 154 3.79 21.09 -17.61
C VAL A 154 5.07 21.03 -16.77
N VAL A 155 6.18 20.50 -17.30
CA VAL A 155 7.41 20.23 -16.54
C VAL A 155 8.00 21.47 -15.89
N ALA A 156 8.07 22.60 -16.61
CA ALA A 156 8.71 23.82 -16.08
C ALA A 156 7.96 24.40 -14.87
N ALA A 157 6.63 24.40 -14.93
CA ALA A 157 5.79 24.81 -13.80
C ALA A 157 5.96 23.84 -12.64
N LEU A 158 5.92 22.53 -12.92
CA LEU A 158 6.05 21.50 -11.90
C LEU A 158 7.41 21.53 -11.18
N GLN A 159 8.51 21.76 -11.90
CA GLN A 159 9.84 21.94 -11.30
C GLN A 159 9.89 23.15 -10.35
N THR A 160 9.19 24.23 -10.69
CA THR A 160 9.08 25.42 -9.85
C THR A 160 8.31 25.10 -8.57
N ASP A 161 7.14 24.47 -8.69
CA ASP A 161 6.29 24.09 -7.56
C ASP A 161 7.01 23.10 -6.63
N MET A 162 7.70 22.10 -7.21
CA MET A 162 8.49 21.14 -6.44
C MET A 162 9.69 21.82 -5.76
N GLY A 163 10.28 22.84 -6.35
CA GLY A 163 11.30 23.66 -5.69
C GLY A 163 10.79 24.35 -4.42
N GLN A 164 9.51 24.74 -4.40
CA GLN A 164 8.88 25.34 -3.21
C GLN A 164 8.43 24.29 -2.18
N ALA A 165 8.18 23.05 -2.61
CA ALA A 165 7.76 21.96 -1.73
C ALA A 165 8.94 21.26 -1.04
N TYR A 166 10.07 21.07 -1.74
CA TYR A 166 11.27 20.39 -1.22
C TYR A 166 12.22 21.39 -0.53
N THR A 167 11.74 22.07 0.51
CA THR A 167 12.55 23.00 1.30
C THR A 167 13.54 22.26 2.22
N PRO A 168 14.61 22.91 2.70
CA PRO A 168 15.50 22.34 3.72
C PRO A 168 14.76 21.84 4.96
N ASP A 169 13.75 22.58 5.43
CA ASP A 169 12.91 22.17 6.58
C ASP A 169 12.13 20.89 6.30
N PHE A 170 11.58 20.76 5.10
CA PHE A 170 10.89 19.54 4.66
C PHE A 170 11.86 18.34 4.63
N LEU A 171 13.05 18.53 4.05
CA LEU A 171 14.09 17.51 3.97
C LEU A 171 14.55 17.06 5.37
N ALA A 172 14.80 18.01 6.27
CA ALA A 172 15.12 17.72 7.67
C ALA A 172 13.98 16.96 8.37
N ASN A 173 12.72 17.31 8.07
CA ASN A 173 11.55 16.61 8.63
C ASN A 173 11.43 15.16 8.13
N VAL A 174 12.00 14.78 6.99
CA VAL A 174 12.10 13.36 6.58
C VAL A 174 13.41 12.68 7.00
N GLY A 175 14.33 13.43 7.61
CA GLY A 175 15.60 12.93 8.14
C GLY A 175 16.77 13.05 7.16
N LEU A 176 16.62 13.81 6.09
CA LEU A 176 17.67 14.12 5.13
C LEU A 176 18.43 15.39 5.53
N ASN A 177 19.61 15.56 4.94
CA ASN A 177 20.36 16.82 5.00
C ASN A 177 19.63 17.89 4.14
N GLU A 178 20.01 19.16 4.32
CA GLU A 178 19.40 20.30 3.62
C GLU A 178 19.51 20.22 2.08
N ASP A 179 20.48 19.48 1.57
CA ASP A 179 20.71 19.23 0.14
C ASP A 179 19.98 17.98 -0.38
N GLY A 180 19.23 17.28 0.48
CA GLY A 180 18.51 16.05 0.16
C GLY A 180 19.37 14.79 0.27
N SER A 181 20.64 14.91 0.63
CA SER A 181 21.51 13.76 0.86
C SER A 181 21.15 13.04 2.15
N THR A 182 21.43 11.73 2.19
CA THR A 182 21.21 10.91 3.39
C THR A 182 22.36 11.12 4.39
N PRO A 183 22.08 11.33 5.69
CA PRO A 183 23.10 11.35 6.73
C PRO A 183 23.98 10.09 6.74
N ASN A 184 25.25 10.27 7.11
CA ASN A 184 26.23 9.18 7.15
C ASN A 184 25.77 8.03 8.06
N GLY A 185 25.95 6.80 7.59
CA GLY A 185 25.58 5.58 8.33
C GLY A 185 24.09 5.24 8.30
N LEU A 186 23.26 6.07 7.66
CA LEU A 186 21.84 5.80 7.47
C LEU A 186 21.53 5.54 5.99
N THR A 187 20.42 4.86 5.75
CA THR A 187 19.85 4.63 4.42
C THR A 187 18.45 5.22 4.39
N PHE A 188 18.24 6.26 3.59
CA PHE A 188 16.92 6.78 3.34
C PHE A 188 16.14 5.83 2.43
N VAL A 189 14.95 5.47 2.88
CA VAL A 189 14.03 4.60 2.17
C VAL A 189 12.85 5.44 1.73
N SER A 190 12.64 5.51 0.43
CA SER A 190 11.42 6.01 -0.19
C SER A 190 11.16 5.15 -1.41
N ARG A 191 10.12 4.31 -1.32
CA ARG A 191 9.74 3.37 -2.37
C ARG A 191 8.23 3.32 -2.47
N THR A 192 7.70 3.59 -3.66
CA THR A 192 6.31 3.28 -4.02
C THR A 192 6.24 1.92 -4.70
N ILE A 193 5.32 1.08 -4.23
CA ILE A 193 5.05 -0.25 -4.76
C ILE A 193 3.59 -0.29 -5.25
N PRO A 194 3.36 -0.24 -6.56
CA PRO A 194 2.04 -0.47 -7.14
C PRO A 194 1.54 -1.88 -6.80
N VAL A 195 0.34 -1.96 -6.23
CA VAL A 195 -0.37 -3.20 -5.93
C VAL A 195 -1.36 -3.55 -7.06
N GLY A 196 -1.92 -2.54 -7.71
CA GLY A 196 -2.80 -2.70 -8.87
C GLY A 196 -3.14 -1.38 -9.54
N THR A 197 -3.69 -1.48 -10.75
CA THR A 197 -4.11 -0.33 -11.56
C THR A 197 -5.56 -0.49 -12.00
N LYS A 198 -6.24 0.64 -12.22
CA LYS A 198 -7.61 0.69 -12.73
C LYS A 198 -7.77 1.90 -13.65
N VAL A 199 -8.22 1.69 -14.88
CA VAL A 199 -8.60 2.80 -15.78
C VAL A 199 -9.98 3.29 -15.41
N THR A 200 -10.12 4.60 -15.22
CA THR A 200 -11.39 5.26 -14.88
C THR A 200 -11.93 6.11 -16.01
N ALA A 201 -11.09 6.49 -16.98
CA ALA A 201 -11.48 7.13 -18.23
C ALA A 201 -10.48 6.77 -19.34
N GLN A 202 -10.98 6.59 -20.56
CA GLN A 202 -10.16 6.27 -21.73
C GLN A 202 -10.66 7.04 -22.95
N GLY A 203 -9.72 7.56 -23.73
CA GLY A 203 -9.90 8.10 -25.08
C GLY A 203 -8.80 7.57 -26.00
N THR A 204 -8.69 8.12 -27.21
CA THR A 204 -7.62 7.77 -28.14
C THR A 204 -6.26 8.18 -27.59
N ASP A 205 -6.07 9.48 -27.32
CA ASP A 205 -4.78 10.04 -26.88
C ASP A 205 -4.75 10.42 -25.39
N ALA A 206 -5.71 9.93 -24.60
CA ALA A 206 -5.85 10.28 -23.18
C ALA A 206 -6.36 9.10 -22.35
N ALA A 207 -5.87 8.99 -21.12
CA ALA A 207 -6.33 7.99 -20.16
C ALA A 207 -6.31 8.57 -18.74
N THR A 208 -7.19 8.10 -17.86
CA THR A 208 -7.07 8.34 -16.41
C THR A 208 -6.91 7.00 -15.72
N VAL A 209 -5.82 6.85 -14.98
CA VAL A 209 -5.46 5.61 -14.29
C VAL A 209 -5.36 5.87 -12.79
N GLU A 210 -6.05 5.08 -12.00
CA GLU A 210 -5.81 4.96 -10.57
C GLU A 210 -4.79 3.84 -10.31
N VAL A 211 -3.78 4.12 -9.49
CA VAL A 211 -2.74 3.19 -9.06
C VAL A 211 -2.83 3.05 -7.54
N TRP A 212 -3.31 1.90 -7.09
CA TRP A 212 -3.34 1.58 -5.66
C TRP A 212 -1.96 1.09 -5.23
N CYS A 213 -1.38 1.73 -4.23
CA CYS A 213 0.01 1.54 -3.84
C CYS A 213 0.15 1.28 -2.35
N THR A 214 1.24 0.61 -2.00
CA THR A 214 1.86 0.75 -0.67
C THR A 214 3.20 1.47 -0.81
N GLY A 215 3.55 2.32 0.15
CA GLY A 215 4.81 3.03 0.18
C GLY A 215 5.65 2.64 1.40
N LEU A 216 6.95 2.48 1.21
CA LEU A 216 7.93 2.36 2.30
C LEU A 216 8.66 3.69 2.44
N VAL A 217 8.57 4.32 3.62
CA VAL A 217 9.25 5.59 3.89
C VAL A 217 9.89 5.63 5.27
N GLY A 218 11.12 6.11 5.34
CA GLY A 218 11.83 6.37 6.59
C GLY A 218 13.34 6.17 6.44
N MET A 219 14.00 5.96 7.57
CA MET A 219 15.45 5.86 7.71
C MET A 219 15.81 4.52 8.34
N ALA A 220 16.65 3.76 7.65
CA ALA A 220 17.26 2.53 8.16
C ALA A 220 18.72 2.81 8.58
N GLY A 221 19.23 2.05 9.54
CA GLY A 221 20.55 2.23 10.16
C GLY A 221 20.48 2.53 11.66
N GLU A 222 21.59 2.28 12.35
CA GLU A 222 21.73 2.49 13.80
C GLU A 222 21.50 3.96 14.18
N GLY A 223 20.75 4.19 15.26
CA GLY A 223 20.44 5.55 15.73
C GLY A 223 19.36 6.28 14.93
N SER A 224 18.72 5.63 13.94
CA SER A 224 17.56 6.21 13.25
C SER A 224 16.42 6.52 14.22
N THR A 225 15.95 7.76 14.20
CA THR A 225 14.76 8.22 14.95
C THR A 225 13.49 8.27 14.09
N LYS A 226 13.61 7.90 12.81
CA LYS A 226 12.52 7.88 11.82
C LYS A 226 12.46 6.49 11.19
N PRO A 227 11.94 5.47 11.89
CA PRO A 227 11.95 4.10 11.38
C PRO A 227 11.17 3.99 10.06
N VAL A 228 11.56 3.04 9.21
CA VAL A 228 10.85 2.76 7.96
C VAL A 228 9.47 2.22 8.28
N THR A 229 8.44 2.87 7.72
CA THR A 229 7.03 2.51 7.89
C THR A 229 6.37 2.27 6.54
N ALA A 230 5.30 1.47 6.55
CA ALA A 230 4.45 1.25 5.39
C ALA A 230 3.25 2.21 5.41
N THR A 231 2.91 2.73 4.24
CA THR A 231 1.72 3.56 3.99
C THR A 231 0.90 2.96 2.87
N TRP A 232 -0.37 3.34 2.78
CA TRP A 232 -1.29 2.90 1.71
C TRP A 232 -1.98 4.11 1.13
N PHE A 233 -2.02 4.19 -0.20
CA PHE A 233 -2.58 5.33 -0.92
C PHE A 233 -2.94 4.94 -2.34
N THR A 234 -3.74 5.78 -2.99
CA THR A 234 -4.09 5.66 -4.41
C THR A 234 -3.63 6.92 -5.12
N ILE A 235 -2.84 6.77 -6.18
CA ILE A 235 -2.48 7.87 -7.09
C ILE A 235 -3.47 7.85 -8.25
N THR A 236 -4.03 9.00 -8.61
CA THR A 236 -4.78 9.17 -9.86
C THR A 236 -3.91 9.94 -10.83
N GLU A 237 -3.60 9.36 -11.98
CA GLU A 237 -2.81 9.99 -13.02
C GLU A 237 -3.68 10.24 -14.26
N LYS A 238 -3.71 11.48 -14.73
CA LYS A 238 -4.23 11.83 -16.05
C LYS A 238 -3.08 11.78 -17.04
N LEU A 239 -3.16 10.83 -17.96
CA LEU A 239 -2.18 10.56 -18.98
C LEU A 239 -2.64 11.12 -20.32
N LYS A 240 -1.65 11.52 -21.11
CA LYS A 240 -1.81 11.97 -22.48
C LYS A 240 -0.74 11.31 -23.35
N TRP A 241 -1.12 10.91 -24.56
CA TRP A 241 -0.17 10.41 -25.54
C TRP A 241 0.60 11.59 -26.14
N VAL A 242 1.92 11.62 -25.98
CA VAL A 242 2.78 12.70 -26.47
C VAL A 242 3.99 12.11 -27.18
N GLY A 243 4.10 12.39 -28.48
CA GLY A 243 5.08 11.75 -29.34
C GLY A 243 4.78 10.25 -29.45
N ASP A 244 5.63 9.45 -28.82
CA ASP A 244 5.61 7.99 -28.95
C ASP A 244 5.42 7.29 -27.58
N ASP A 245 4.89 8.01 -26.58
CA ASP A 245 4.77 7.50 -25.22
C ASP A 245 3.61 8.16 -24.45
N TRP A 246 3.15 7.50 -23.38
CA TRP A 246 2.24 8.10 -22.40
C TRP A 246 2.99 9.06 -21.49
N LYS A 247 2.41 10.22 -21.17
CA LYS A 247 2.96 11.21 -20.24
C LYS A 247 1.91 11.72 -19.27
N ILE A 248 2.33 12.04 -18.04
CA ILE A 248 1.46 12.61 -17.01
C ILE A 248 1.19 14.07 -17.33
N GLU A 249 -0.08 14.40 -17.58
CA GLU A 249 -0.54 15.79 -17.65
C GLU A 249 -0.80 16.34 -16.25
N SER A 250 -1.37 15.52 -15.36
CA SER A 250 -1.56 15.86 -13.95
C SER A 250 -1.73 14.62 -13.09
N SER A 251 -1.43 14.73 -11.80
CA SER A 251 -1.65 13.65 -10.84
C SER A 251 -2.22 14.17 -9.51
N SER A 252 -2.93 13.29 -8.80
CA SER A 252 -3.41 13.53 -7.44
C SER A 252 -3.26 12.26 -6.61
N GLN A 253 -3.33 12.39 -5.28
CA GLN A 253 -3.21 11.25 -4.37
C GLN A 253 -4.28 11.33 -3.29
N ALA A 254 -4.82 10.17 -2.92
CA ALA A 254 -5.67 9.99 -1.75
C ALA A 254 -5.11 8.89 -0.84
N GLU A 255 -5.29 9.02 0.47
CA GLU A 255 -4.93 7.98 1.43
C GLU A 255 -5.80 6.73 1.25
N GLY A 256 -5.20 5.56 1.44
CA GLY A 256 -5.87 4.27 1.36
C GLY A 256 -6.30 3.84 -0.05
N PRO A 257 -7.15 2.80 -0.15
CA PRO A 257 -7.65 1.98 0.97
C PRO A 257 -6.51 1.23 1.67
N THR A 258 -6.60 1.17 3.01
CA THR A 258 -5.55 0.57 3.87
C THR A 258 -6.05 -0.79 4.39
N PRO A 259 -5.39 -1.91 4.03
CA PRO A 259 -5.68 -3.22 4.60
C PRO A 259 -5.42 -3.25 6.11
N VAL A 260 -6.04 -4.21 6.80
CA VAL A 260 -5.70 -4.48 8.19
C VAL A 260 -4.25 -4.98 8.25
N ASN A 261 -3.43 -4.38 9.12
CA ASN A 261 -2.05 -4.79 9.31
C ASN A 261 -1.97 -6.20 9.93
N GLY A 262 -1.03 -7.02 9.45
CA GLY A 262 -0.71 -8.31 10.08
C GLY A 262 0.21 -8.15 11.30
N ASP A 263 0.23 -9.15 12.19
CA ASP A 263 1.01 -9.16 13.43
C ASP A 263 2.49 -9.56 13.23
N ASN A 264 3.11 -9.08 12.16
CA ASN A 264 4.52 -9.38 11.90
C ASN A 264 5.42 -8.61 12.88
N ARG A 265 6.43 -9.30 13.43
CA ARG A 265 7.49 -8.65 14.20
C ARG A 265 8.24 -7.66 13.29
N ALA A 266 8.47 -6.44 13.80
CA ALA A 266 9.31 -5.47 13.10
C ALA A 266 10.76 -5.98 12.97
N SER A 267 11.28 -5.92 11.75
CA SER A 267 12.68 -6.22 11.44
C SER A 267 13.65 -5.21 12.07
N THR A 268 14.91 -5.58 12.18
CA THR A 268 15.96 -4.64 12.63
C THR A 268 16.22 -3.59 11.55
N ALA A 269 16.85 -2.47 11.93
CA ALA A 269 17.21 -1.42 10.98
C ALA A 269 18.21 -1.93 9.93
N ASP A 270 19.13 -2.82 10.32
CA ASP A 270 20.12 -3.43 9.43
C ASP A 270 19.47 -4.40 8.43
N ASP A 271 18.49 -5.19 8.86
CA ASP A 271 17.73 -6.06 7.95
C ASP A 271 17.02 -5.24 6.86
N ILE A 272 16.43 -4.10 7.24
CA ILE A 272 15.75 -3.21 6.29
C ILE A 272 16.75 -2.51 5.38
N ALA A 273 17.89 -2.02 5.89
CA ALA A 273 18.94 -1.43 5.07
C ALA A 273 19.48 -2.44 4.06
N GLY A 274 19.75 -3.67 4.49
CA GLY A 274 20.19 -4.77 3.64
C GLY A 274 19.17 -5.11 2.55
N ALA A 275 17.88 -5.13 2.87
CA ALA A 275 16.82 -5.32 1.89
C ALA A 275 16.78 -4.18 0.85
N VAL A 276 16.89 -2.93 1.28
CA VAL A 276 16.87 -1.77 0.37
C VAL A 276 18.08 -1.77 -0.57
N GLN A 277 19.26 -2.18 -0.10
CA GLN A 277 20.46 -2.26 -0.92
C GLN A 277 20.47 -3.50 -1.83
N GLY A 278 19.91 -4.63 -1.37
CA GLY A 278 19.95 -5.91 -2.08
C GLY A 278 18.83 -6.12 -3.10
N TYR A 279 17.64 -5.56 -2.88
CA TYR A 279 16.51 -5.66 -3.81
C TYR A 279 16.46 -4.46 -4.75
N GLY A 280 16.58 -4.72 -6.06
CA GLY A 280 16.47 -3.72 -7.11
C GLY A 280 15.11 -3.00 -7.17
N GLY A 281 15.03 -1.95 -7.98
CA GLY A 281 13.80 -1.20 -8.20
C GLY A 281 12.72 -2.04 -8.88
N PHE A 282 11.46 -1.74 -8.58
CA PHE A 282 10.32 -2.36 -9.25
C PHE A 282 10.15 -1.75 -10.65
N THR A 283 9.89 -2.58 -11.65
CA THR A 283 9.49 -2.16 -12.99
C THR A 283 8.32 -3.02 -13.41
N TYR A 284 7.24 -2.36 -13.79
CA TYR A 284 6.02 -3.04 -14.21
C TYR A 284 5.96 -3.14 -15.73
N ALA A 285 5.49 -4.27 -16.24
CA ALA A 285 5.37 -4.51 -17.66
C ALA A 285 4.17 -5.41 -17.91
N ARG A 286 3.26 -4.91 -18.75
CA ARG A 286 2.09 -5.64 -19.22
C ARG A 286 1.72 -5.14 -20.61
#